data_AF-A0A7Y5WAP6-F1
#
_entry.id   AF-A0A7Y5WAP6-F1
#
_cell.length_a   1.000
_cell.length_b   1.000
_cell.length_c   1.000
_cell.angle_alpha   90.00
_cell.angle_beta   90.00
_cell.angle_gamma   90.00
#
_symmetry.space_group_name_H-M   'P 1'
#
loop_
_entity.id
_entity.type
_entity.pdbx_description
1 polymer ?
#
loop_
_entity_poly.entity_id
_entity_poly.type
_entity_poly.pdbx_seq_one_letter_code
_entity_poly.pdbx_strand_id
1 'polypeptide(L)'
;MKPKSFEFRLDRTAFSKQSLEEADQSREWWLTRSGEERIVAGLFLTYLAYGIDPENPPPLDRTAFRVEKRSNQLPERSGTPDLITT
;
A
#
# COMPACT_ATOMS: atom_id res chain seq x y z
N MET A 1 -43.28 -24.75 -11.20
CA MET A 1 -42.72 -23.45 -11.64
C MET A 1 -41.22 -23.68 -11.86
N LYS A 2 -40.72 -23.68 -13.11
CA LYS A 2 -39.29 -23.93 -13.38
C LYS A 2 -38.50 -22.62 -13.15
N PRO A 3 -37.35 -22.63 -12.46
CA PRO A 3 -36.58 -21.42 -12.23
C PRO A 3 -36.00 -20.91 -13.55
N LYS A 4 -36.11 -19.60 -13.78
CA LYS A 4 -35.53 -18.89 -14.93
C LYS A 4 -34.01 -18.96 -14.80
N SER A 5 -33.35 -19.77 -15.64
CA SER A 5 -31.89 -19.81 -15.72
C SER A 5 -31.39 -18.50 -16.31
N PHE A 6 -30.84 -17.62 -15.47
CA PHE A 6 -30.08 -16.46 -15.95
C PHE A 6 -28.81 -16.99 -16.60
N GLU A 7 -28.82 -17.07 -17.92
CA GLU A 7 -27.66 -17.42 -18.72
C GLU A 7 -26.70 -16.23 -18.65
N PHE A 8 -25.80 -16.24 -17.66
CA PHE A 8 -24.70 -15.27 -17.56
C PHE A 8 -23.77 -15.51 -18.75
N ARG A 9 -24.06 -14.86 -19.87
CA ARG A 9 -23.20 -14.90 -21.05
C ARG A 9 -21.95 -14.09 -20.73
N LEU A 10 -20.80 -14.74 -20.78
CA LEU A 10 -19.51 -14.08 -20.65
C LEU A 10 -19.39 -13.01 -21.73
N ASP A 11 -19.26 -11.75 -21.33
CA ASP A 11 -18.97 -10.67 -22.26
C ASP A 11 -17.53 -10.81 -22.76
N ARG A 12 -17.40 -11.22 -24.03
CA ARG A 12 -16.10 -11.45 -24.68
C ARG A 12 -15.47 -10.16 -25.20
N THR A 13 -16.17 -9.03 -25.07
CA THR A 13 -15.68 -7.71 -25.48
C THR A 13 -14.94 -6.98 -24.36
N ALA A 14 -15.08 -7.44 -23.11
CA ALA A 14 -14.41 -6.84 -21.95
C ALA A 14 -12.87 -7.01 -21.97
N PHE A 15 -12.34 -7.94 -22.77
CA PHE A 15 -10.92 -8.21 -22.86
C PHE A 15 -10.41 -7.97 -24.28
N SER A 16 -9.64 -6.90 -24.46
CA SER A 16 -8.89 -6.66 -25.69
C SER A 16 -7.52 -7.33 -25.61
N LYS A 17 -7.09 -7.98 -26.69
CA LYS A 17 -5.71 -8.48 -26.79
C LYS A 17 -4.80 -7.28 -27.04
N GLN A 18 -4.09 -6.84 -26.01
CA GLN A 18 -3.07 -5.80 -26.12
C GLN A 18 -1.68 -6.44 -26.22
N SER A 19 -0.79 -5.82 -26.98
CA SER A 19 0.63 -6.20 -26.96
C SER A 19 1.29 -5.77 -25.64
N LEU A 20 2.43 -6.36 -25.29
CA LEU A 20 3.21 -5.95 -24.10
C LEU A 20 3.55 -4.46 -24.16
N GLU A 21 3.91 -3.98 -25.36
CA GLU A 21 4.27 -2.59 -25.62
C GLU A 21 3.07 -1.64 -25.44
N GLU A 22 1.88 -2.05 -25.89
CA GLU A 22 0.63 -1.28 -25.68
C GLU A 22 0.19 -1.26 -24.21
N ALA A 23 0.45 -2.32 -23.45
CA ALA A 23 0.19 -2.33 -22.01
C ALA A 23 1.18 -1.42 -21.24
N ASP A 24 2.43 -1.33 -21.72
CA ASP A 24 3.49 -0.54 -21.10
C ASP A 24 3.35 0.98 -21.36
N GLN A 25 2.62 1.39 -22.41
CA GLN A 25 2.26 2.80 -22.70
C GLN A 25 1.49 3.48 -21.56
N SER A 26 0.86 2.71 -20.67
CA SER A 26 0.21 3.25 -19.47
C SER A 26 1.22 3.96 -18.55
N ARG A 27 2.47 3.49 -18.49
CA ARG A 27 3.51 4.04 -17.61
C ARG A 27 3.88 5.47 -17.98
N GLU A 28 4.12 5.73 -19.26
CA GLU A 28 4.50 7.06 -19.75
C GLU A 28 3.40 8.09 -19.47
N TRP A 29 2.14 7.71 -19.72
CA TRP A 29 0.99 8.53 -19.40
C TRP A 29 0.89 8.84 -17.90
N TRP A 30 1.06 7.84 -17.02
CA TRP A 30 1.04 8.08 -15.57
C TRP A 30 2.19 8.94 -15.08
N LEU A 31 3.36 8.90 -15.72
CA LEU A 31 4.48 9.78 -15.37
C LEU A 31 4.21 11.26 -15.67
N THR A 32 3.26 11.57 -16.57
CA THR A 32 2.80 12.96 -16.80
C THR A 32 1.85 13.48 -15.72
N ARG A 33 1.31 12.59 -14.86
CA ARG A 33 0.36 12.95 -13.79
C ARG A 33 1.08 13.37 -12.52
N SER A 34 0.35 14.09 -11.66
CA SER A 34 0.92 14.48 -10.36
C SER A 34 1.20 13.25 -9.48
N GLY A 35 2.09 13.39 -8.51
CA GLY A 35 2.34 12.33 -7.53
C GLY A 35 1.08 11.94 -6.76
N GLU A 36 0.26 12.94 -6.41
CA GLU A 36 -0.99 12.76 -5.69
C GLU A 36 -2.00 11.95 -6.52
N GLU A 37 -2.21 12.31 -7.79
CA GLU A 37 -3.10 11.60 -8.70
C GLU A 37 -2.72 10.13 -8.86
N ARG A 38 -1.41 9.83 -8.94
CA ARG A 38 -0.91 8.46 -9.03
C ARG A 38 -1.20 7.65 -7.77
N ILE A 39 -1.04 8.25 -6.60
CA ILE A 39 -1.32 7.60 -5.31
C ILE A 39 -2.82 7.31 -5.19
N VAL A 40 -3.67 8.28 -5.54
CA VAL A 40 -5.13 8.12 -5.53
C VAL A 40 -5.58 7.00 -6.46
N ALA A 41 -5.04 6.95 -7.69
CA ALA A 41 -5.34 5.88 -8.64
C ALA A 41 -4.91 4.50 -8.13
N GLY A 42 -3.72 4.39 -7.53
CA GLY A 42 -3.23 3.14 -6.94
C GLY A 42 -4.09 2.67 -5.76
N LEU A 43 -4.53 3.60 -4.90
CA LEU A 43 -5.45 3.30 -3.80
C LEU A 43 -6.81 2.83 -4.31
N PHE A 44 -7.36 3.51 -5.33
CA PHE A 44 -8.62 3.12 -5.94
C PHE A 44 -8.58 1.68 -6.50
N LEU A 45 -7.52 1.33 -7.23
CA LEU A 45 -7.32 -0.03 -7.75
C LEU A 45 -7.18 -1.06 -6.63
N THR A 46 -6.50 -0.69 -5.54
CA THR A 46 -6.39 -1.53 -4.35
C THR A 46 -7.76 -1.77 -3.73
N TYR A 47 -8.58 -0.72 -3.55
CA TYR A 47 -9.92 -0.86 -3.00
C TYR A 47 -10.83 -1.72 -3.88
N LEU A 48 -10.76 -1.54 -5.20
CA LEU A 48 -11.49 -2.38 -6.14
C LEU A 48 -11.10 -3.86 -6.02
N ALA A 49 -9.80 -4.16 -5.90
CA ALA A 49 -9.30 -5.53 -5.78
C ALA A 49 -9.74 -6.23 -4.48
N TYR A 50 -9.87 -5.48 -3.39
CA TYR A 50 -10.26 -6.01 -2.07
C TYR A 50 -11.74 -5.79 -1.73
N GLY A 51 -12.54 -5.22 -2.65
CA GLY A 51 -13.96 -4.93 -2.43
C GLY A 51 -14.20 -3.91 -1.31
N ILE A 52 -13.26 -2.97 -1.12
CA ILE A 52 -13.35 -1.91 -0.11
C ILE A 52 -14.13 -0.73 -0.70
N ASP A 53 -15.03 -0.17 0.10
CA ASP A 53 -15.75 1.05 -0.25
C ASP A 53 -14.79 2.26 -0.18
N PRO A 54 -14.56 2.99 -1.30
CA PRO A 54 -13.72 4.18 -1.31
C PRO A 54 -14.29 5.34 -0.47
N GLU A 55 -15.61 5.40 -0.27
CA GLU A 55 -16.25 6.44 0.55
C GLU A 55 -16.18 6.12 2.04
N ASN A 56 -16.03 4.84 2.39
CA ASN A 56 -15.94 4.36 3.75
C ASN A 56 -14.80 3.34 3.94
N PRO A 57 -13.53 3.80 3.82
CA PRO A 57 -12.39 2.90 3.94
C PRO A 57 -12.28 2.38 5.39
N PRO A 58 -11.86 1.11 5.58
CA PRO A 58 -11.63 0.58 6.91
C PRO A 58 -10.53 1.39 7.63
N PRO A 59 -10.66 1.62 8.95
CA PRO A 59 -9.67 2.37 9.71
C PRO A 59 -8.31 1.68 9.66
N LEU A 60 -7.26 2.45 9.39
CA LEU A 60 -5.90 1.94 9.36
C LEU A 60 -5.46 1.53 10.76
N ASP A 61 -5.14 0.25 10.96
CA ASP A 61 -4.51 -0.22 12.19
C ASP A 61 -3.04 0.21 12.24
N ARG A 62 -2.70 1.07 13.21
CA ARG A 62 -1.34 1.62 13.41
C ARG A 62 -0.57 0.88 14.50
N THR A 63 -1.15 -0.15 15.11
CA THR A 63 -0.52 -0.89 16.23
C THR A 63 0.77 -1.58 15.80
N ALA A 64 0.82 -2.13 14.59
CA ALA A 64 2.02 -2.76 14.02
C ALA A 64 3.20 -1.77 13.82
N PHE A 65 2.93 -0.47 13.77
CA PHE A 65 3.94 0.59 13.61
C PHE A 65 4.27 1.31 14.92
N ARG A 66 3.81 0.78 16.05
CA ARG A 66 4.10 1.38 17.36
C ARG A 66 5.57 1.19 17.70
N VAL A 67 6.30 2.31 17.78
CA VAL A 67 7.68 2.33 18.29
C VAL A 67 7.65 2.07 19.80
N GLU A 68 8.04 0.88 20.22
CA GLU A 68 8.28 0.59 21.64
C GLU A 68 9.58 1.25 22.09
N LYS A 69 9.53 2.02 23.19
CA LYS A 69 10.72 2.58 23.82
C LYS A 69 11.50 1.43 24.46
N ARG A 70 12.60 1.01 23.82
CA ARG A 70 13.60 0.15 24.47
C ARG A 70 14.28 0.98 25.56
N SER A 71 14.01 0.67 26.84
CA SER A 71 14.76 1.27 27.95
C SER A 71 16.19 0.72 27.94
N ASN A 72 17.11 1.50 27.37
CA ASN A 72 18.55 1.25 27.54
C ASN A 72 18.90 1.47 29.02
N GLN A 73 18.90 0.40 29.82
CA GLN A 73 19.67 0.38 31.06
C GLN A 73 21.13 0.12 30.67
N LEU A 74 21.93 1.18 30.56
CA LEU A 74 23.39 1.07 30.53
C LEU A 74 23.88 1.00 31.97
N PRO A 75 24.73 0.03 32.35
CA PRO A 75 25.28 -0.02 33.70
C PRO A 75 26.23 1.17 33.90
N GLU A 76 26.01 1.94 34.97
CA GLU A 76 26.85 3.09 35.32
C GLU A 76 28.29 2.63 35.54
N ARG A 77 29.21 3.10 34.68
CA ARG A 77 30.65 2.92 34.91
C ARG A 77 31.09 3.91 36.00
N SER A 78 30.97 3.51 37.25
CA SER A 78 31.63 4.16 38.38
C SER A 78 33.13 3.86 38.33
N GLY A 79 33.96 4.87 38.08
CA GLY A 79 35.42 4.75 38.11
C GLY A 79 36.07 6.06 37.68
N THR A 80 36.35 6.92 38.66
CA THR A 80 37.09 8.17 38.52
C THR A 80 38.50 7.93 37.96
N PRO A 81 38.98 8.71 36.96
CA PRO A 81 40.41 8.72 36.66
C PRO A 81 41.12 9.62 37.68
N ASP A 82 41.93 9.00 38.56
CA ASP A 82 42.83 9.70 39.47
C ASP A 82 43.80 10.58 38.67
N LEU A 83 43.79 11.88 39.00
CA LEU A 83 44.61 12.92 38.37
C LEU A 83 46.09 12.71 38.75
N ILE A 84 46.94 12.51 37.75
CA ILE A 84 48.40 12.57 37.91
C ILE A 84 48.81 14.04 37.83
N THR A 85 49.17 14.64 38.97
CA THR A 85 49.78 15.98 39.04
C THR A 85 51.28 15.90 38.72
N THR A 86 51.74 16.87 37.93
CA THR A 86 53.13 17.19 37.53
C THR A 86 54.13 17.22 38.68
#